data_AF-A0A2D9HNG6-F1
#
_entry.id   AF-A0A2D9HNG6-F1
#
_cell.length_a   1.000
_cell.length_b   1.000
_cell.length_c   1.000
_cell.angle_alpha   90.00
_cell.angle_beta   90.00
_cell.angle_gamma   90.00
#
_symmetry.space_group_name_H-M   'P 1'
#
loop_
_entity.id
_entity.type
_entity.pdbx_description
1 polymer ?
#
loop_
_entity_poly.entity_id
_entity_poly.type
_entity_poly.pdbx_seq_one_letter_code
_entity_poly.pdbx_strand_id
1 'polypeptide(L)'
;MDANEDQLHRLAQDVGQSCGMDITCTKDCQVLSDQLKTFDNRYPVSVSTLRRFFGLVENQGKFSKTTLNTLARFCGHMSFEGWLLQEESAPSPQRTVLPPRASARPAVQTHVSSESKSDEALKDQMRQFLKDHANPDHFRLNAKQFNAFKDSWFELYRRGTFNMELWGEFKNLPHIHRFVVEQFTPLDFMSSFGIPMMEEYLAIAETLEQKLFGRGVIASGMVARGKPWSQIVPYLSPIQDLSPSIHPLVQARQLGITLLMHSEVDTPKEEQERVRELCLRGLREDVQIWPQWSHQSCYFAFNLTDWAALAQDLEVVEACKENIARFQSTQDLYSRDERIDSVVDLRMMWNAMLLGDFTTARRLFNALEWTTFHTMETRALNIWYQAARAYFVPEESELAVAEFYHAGVLTGYQGFVKRISIDLMGPIYADKA
;
A
#
# COMPACT_ATOMS: atom_id res chain seq x y z
N MET A 1 15.87 26.30 -32.54
CA MET A 1 16.43 24.94 -32.60
C MET A 1 15.32 24.07 -33.14
N ASP A 2 15.53 23.49 -34.32
CA ASP A 2 14.54 22.67 -35.00
C ASP A 2 14.80 21.21 -34.64
N ALA A 3 13.79 20.50 -34.14
CA ALA A 3 13.88 19.07 -33.90
C ALA A 3 13.97 18.34 -35.25
N ASN A 4 14.97 17.48 -35.42
CA ASN A 4 15.04 16.61 -36.61
C ASN A 4 14.08 15.41 -36.46
N GLU A 5 13.87 14.65 -37.55
CA GLU A 5 12.91 13.55 -37.56
C GLU A 5 13.28 12.44 -36.55
N ASP A 6 14.58 12.13 -36.39
CA ASP A 6 15.06 11.14 -35.43
C ASP A 6 14.81 11.53 -33.96
N GLN A 7 14.95 12.82 -33.63
CA GLN A 7 14.63 13.37 -32.31
C GLN A 7 13.12 13.38 -32.05
N LEU A 8 12.30 13.67 -33.06
CA LEU A 8 10.84 13.59 -32.94
C LEU A 8 10.38 12.13 -32.76
N HIS A 9 10.94 11.19 -33.52
CA HIS A 9 10.64 9.77 -33.44
C HIS A 9 11.04 9.16 -32.08
N ARG A 10 12.23 9.50 -31.58
CA ARG A 10 12.69 9.04 -30.25
C ARG A 10 11.87 9.67 -29.11
N LEU A 11 11.53 10.96 -29.18
CA LEU A 11 10.63 11.56 -28.18
C LEU A 11 9.25 10.89 -28.23
N ALA A 12 8.75 10.55 -29.41
CA ALA A 12 7.52 9.78 -29.54
C ALA A 12 7.62 8.39 -28.88
N GLN A 13 8.75 7.69 -29.02
CA GLN A 13 9.00 6.43 -28.31
C GLN A 13 9.02 6.61 -26.79
N ASP A 14 9.73 7.62 -26.26
CA ASP A 14 9.82 7.85 -24.82
C ASP A 14 8.48 8.34 -24.22
N VAL A 15 7.69 9.10 -24.98
CA VAL A 15 6.31 9.48 -24.62
C VAL A 15 5.43 8.23 -24.58
N GLY A 16 5.55 7.31 -25.54
CA GLY A 16 4.84 6.04 -25.53
C GLY A 16 5.20 5.18 -24.31
N GLN A 17 6.49 5.05 -24.01
CA GLN A 17 6.99 4.34 -22.81
C GLN A 17 6.48 4.98 -21.51
N SER A 18 6.47 6.31 -21.43
CA SER A 18 6.02 7.05 -20.23
C SER A 18 4.49 7.07 -20.08
N CYS A 19 3.75 6.97 -21.19
CA CYS A 19 2.32 6.69 -21.23
C CYS A 19 1.99 5.23 -20.87
N GLY A 20 2.98 4.33 -20.95
CA GLY A 20 2.81 2.88 -20.82
C GLY A 20 2.14 2.20 -22.02
N MET A 21 2.12 2.83 -23.20
CA MET A 21 1.45 2.31 -24.40
C MET A 21 2.03 2.86 -25.72
N ASP A 22 2.09 2.02 -26.74
CA ASP A 22 2.48 2.42 -28.10
C ASP A 22 1.36 3.20 -28.81
N ILE A 23 1.66 4.40 -29.29
CA ILE A 23 0.69 5.29 -29.92
C ILE A 23 0.63 5.02 -31.42
N THR A 24 -0.27 4.13 -31.84
CA THR A 24 -0.34 3.63 -33.23
C THR A 24 -1.59 4.07 -33.99
N CYS A 25 -2.60 4.60 -33.27
CA CYS A 25 -3.84 5.07 -33.89
C CYS A 25 -4.37 6.37 -33.28
N THR A 26 -5.40 6.93 -33.92
CA THR A 26 -6.04 8.18 -33.49
C THR A 26 -6.69 8.08 -32.11
N LYS A 27 -7.10 6.88 -31.69
CA LYS A 27 -7.68 6.63 -30.36
C LYS A 27 -6.61 6.72 -29.28
N ASP A 28 -5.41 6.22 -29.55
CA ASP A 28 -4.25 6.31 -28.64
C ASP A 28 -3.84 7.76 -28.42
N CYS A 29 -3.86 8.57 -29.49
CA CYS A 29 -3.68 10.02 -29.41
C CYS A 29 -4.77 10.74 -28.58
N GLN A 30 -5.99 10.19 -28.49
CA GLN A 30 -7.04 10.73 -27.62
C GLN A 30 -6.73 10.38 -26.15
N VAL A 31 -6.37 9.13 -25.87
CA VAL A 31 -5.94 8.70 -24.52
C VAL A 31 -4.76 9.55 -24.03
N LEU A 32 -3.69 9.65 -24.83
CA LEU A 32 -2.51 10.47 -24.51
C LEU A 32 -2.82 11.98 -24.45
N SER A 33 -3.86 12.48 -25.13
CA SER A 33 -4.30 13.87 -24.94
C SER A 33 -4.96 14.07 -23.57
N ASP A 34 -5.72 13.07 -23.09
CA ASP A 34 -6.45 13.14 -21.82
C ASP A 34 -5.51 12.90 -20.62
N GLN A 35 -4.74 11.79 -20.60
CA GLN A 35 -3.28 11.91 -20.73
C GLN A 35 -2.60 13.17 -20.16
N LEU A 36 -2.01 13.90 -21.10
CA LEU A 36 -1.25 15.14 -20.92
C LEU A 36 -2.09 16.29 -20.36
N LYS A 37 -3.40 16.37 -20.64
CA LYS A 37 -4.31 17.35 -20.03
C LYS A 37 -4.39 17.18 -18.54
N THR A 38 -4.56 15.94 -18.07
CA THR A 38 -4.58 15.72 -16.63
C THR A 38 -3.17 16.00 -16.08
N PHE A 39 -2.08 15.59 -16.77
CA PHE A 39 -0.68 15.82 -16.33
C PHE A 39 -0.37 17.29 -16.06
N ASP A 40 -0.61 18.13 -17.07
CA ASP A 40 -0.33 19.56 -17.00
C ASP A 40 -1.37 20.33 -17.82
N ASN A 41 -2.56 20.48 -17.24
CA ASN A 41 -3.74 21.10 -17.86
C ASN A 41 -3.52 22.55 -18.34
N ARG A 42 -2.39 23.16 -17.98
CA ARG A 42 -1.97 24.50 -18.45
C ARG A 42 -1.52 24.51 -19.92
N TYR A 43 -1.06 23.37 -20.45
CA TYR A 43 -0.51 23.27 -21.81
C TYR A 43 -1.08 22.05 -22.57
N PRO A 44 -2.41 21.97 -22.76
CA PRO A 44 -3.05 20.79 -23.32
C PRO A 44 -2.64 20.56 -24.78
N VAL A 45 -2.09 19.38 -25.08
CA VAL A 45 -1.76 18.98 -26.45
C VAL A 45 -2.98 18.33 -27.10
N SER A 46 -3.47 18.91 -28.20
CA SER A 46 -4.65 18.40 -28.91
C SER A 46 -4.37 17.07 -29.60
N VAL A 47 -5.39 16.23 -29.74
CA VAL A 47 -5.34 14.98 -30.52
C VAL A 47 -4.88 15.23 -31.96
N SER A 48 -5.30 16.34 -32.57
CA SER A 48 -4.84 16.74 -33.91
C SER A 48 -3.34 17.04 -33.99
N THR A 49 -2.74 17.50 -32.89
CA THR A 49 -1.29 17.71 -32.78
C THR A 49 -0.57 16.39 -32.54
N LEU A 50 -1.09 15.53 -31.66
CA LEU A 50 -0.51 14.21 -31.38
C LEU A 50 -0.54 13.29 -32.59
N ARG A 51 -1.64 13.22 -33.34
CA ARG A 51 -1.72 12.42 -34.59
C ARG A 51 -0.64 12.78 -35.61
N ARG A 52 -0.29 14.07 -35.70
CA ARG A 52 0.81 14.56 -36.55
C ARG A 52 2.18 14.21 -35.96
N PHE A 53 2.32 14.34 -34.64
CA PHE A 53 3.56 14.04 -33.92
C PHE A 53 3.96 12.56 -34.01
N PHE A 54 2.98 11.65 -33.97
CA PHE A 54 3.17 10.21 -34.15
C PHE A 54 3.07 9.75 -35.62
N GLY A 55 3.14 10.65 -36.61
CA GLY A 55 3.16 10.28 -38.03
C GLY A 55 1.86 9.69 -38.61
N LEU A 56 0.76 9.68 -37.85
CA LEU A 56 -0.54 9.12 -38.27
C LEU A 56 -1.33 10.01 -39.24
N VAL A 57 -0.89 11.26 -39.38
CA VAL A 57 -1.35 12.25 -40.37
C VAL A 57 -0.14 13.06 -40.79
N GLU A 58 0.05 13.28 -42.09
CA GLU A 58 1.14 14.11 -42.60
C GLU A 58 1.17 15.48 -41.93
N ASN A 59 2.38 15.88 -41.53
CA ASN A 59 2.62 17.12 -40.83
C ASN A 59 3.32 18.13 -41.74
N GLN A 60 2.61 19.19 -42.13
CA GLN A 60 3.10 20.19 -43.09
C GLN A 60 3.87 21.37 -42.42
N GLY A 61 4.32 21.22 -41.17
CA GLY A 61 5.03 22.28 -40.45
C GLY A 61 5.73 21.80 -39.18
N LYS A 62 6.48 22.68 -38.51
CA LYS A 62 7.25 22.35 -37.31
C LYS A 62 6.37 22.34 -36.05
N PHE A 63 6.67 21.44 -35.10
CA PHE A 63 6.01 21.44 -33.79
C PHE A 63 6.47 22.62 -32.92
N SER A 64 5.58 23.14 -32.08
CA SER A 64 5.91 24.26 -31.19
C SER A 64 6.85 23.83 -30.05
N LYS A 65 7.75 24.72 -29.59
CA LYS A 65 8.62 24.44 -28.43
C LYS A 65 7.79 24.10 -27.18
N THR A 66 6.58 24.66 -27.04
CA THR A 66 5.63 24.33 -25.96
C THR A 66 5.16 22.88 -26.05
N THR A 67 4.75 22.41 -27.24
CA THR A 67 4.35 21.01 -27.46
C THR A 67 5.49 20.05 -27.12
N LEU A 68 6.70 20.31 -27.64
CA LEU A 68 7.88 19.48 -27.40
C LEU A 68 8.28 19.47 -25.91
N ASN A 69 8.21 20.63 -25.23
CA ASN A 69 8.46 20.71 -23.79
C ASN A 69 7.37 20.01 -22.95
N THR A 70 6.11 20.01 -23.35
CA THR A 70 5.05 19.26 -22.64
C THR A 70 5.25 17.75 -22.78
N LEU A 71 5.61 17.29 -23.97
CA LEU A 71 5.91 15.89 -24.25
C LEU A 71 7.16 15.41 -23.48
N ALA A 72 8.26 16.17 -23.52
CA ALA A 72 9.47 15.85 -22.76
C ALA A 72 9.24 15.82 -21.23
N ARG A 73 8.40 16.74 -20.70
CA ARG A 73 8.04 16.76 -19.27
C ARG A 73 7.19 15.56 -18.86
N PHE A 74 6.35 15.05 -19.75
CA PHE A 74 5.59 13.83 -19.50
C PHE A 74 6.50 12.59 -19.42
N CYS A 75 7.65 12.62 -20.13
CA CYS A 75 8.72 11.64 -19.99
C CYS A 75 9.62 11.83 -18.74
N GLY A 76 9.37 12.86 -17.92
CA GLY A 76 10.17 13.17 -16.73
C GLY A 76 11.35 14.13 -16.95
N HIS A 77 11.45 14.78 -18.12
CA HIS A 77 12.54 15.73 -18.43
C HIS A 77 12.06 17.18 -18.33
N MET A 78 12.85 18.06 -17.70
CA MET A 78 12.43 19.45 -17.45
C MET A 78 12.16 20.27 -18.72
N SER A 79 12.75 19.90 -19.86
CA SER A 79 12.49 20.50 -21.18
C SER A 79 12.92 19.55 -22.31
N PHE A 80 12.50 19.84 -23.55
CA PHE A 80 12.96 19.10 -24.74
C PHE A 80 14.48 19.16 -24.91
N GLU A 81 15.08 20.31 -24.57
CA GLU A 81 16.52 20.54 -24.64
C GLU A 81 17.28 19.69 -23.59
N GLY A 82 16.71 19.55 -22.39
CA GLY A 82 17.21 18.66 -21.34
C GLY A 82 16.96 17.16 -21.59
N TRP A 83 16.05 16.82 -22.50
CA TRP A 83 15.85 15.44 -22.98
C TRP A 83 16.88 15.07 -24.06
N LEU A 84 17.21 16.01 -24.97
CA LEU A 84 18.26 15.81 -26.00
C LEU A 84 19.65 15.55 -25.39
N LEU A 85 19.98 16.21 -24.27
CA LEU A 85 21.30 16.15 -23.63
C LEU A 85 21.61 14.80 -22.94
N GLN A 86 20.68 13.84 -22.90
CA GLN A 86 20.89 12.54 -22.25
C GLN A 86 21.60 11.49 -23.14
N GLU A 87 22.06 11.88 -24.33
CA GLU A 87 22.74 10.99 -25.29
C GLU A 87 24.14 10.51 -24.84
N GLU A 88 24.83 11.24 -23.95
CA GLU A 88 26.28 11.05 -23.72
C GLU A 88 26.66 10.50 -22.34
N SER A 89 25.73 10.32 -21.41
CA SER A 89 26.03 9.75 -20.07
C SER A 89 24.79 9.23 -19.34
N ALA A 90 24.91 8.09 -18.66
CA ALA A 90 23.96 7.67 -17.61
C ALA A 90 23.81 8.78 -16.54
N PRO A 91 22.68 8.92 -15.80
CA PRO A 91 21.70 7.88 -15.46
C PRO A 91 20.23 8.38 -15.54
N SER A 92 19.39 8.05 -14.55
CA SER A 92 17.97 8.43 -14.38
C SER A 92 17.80 9.22 -13.04
N PRO A 93 16.60 9.55 -12.47
CA PRO A 93 15.19 9.24 -12.84
C PRO A 93 14.14 10.38 -12.61
N GLN A 94 12.85 10.03 -12.84
CA GLN A 94 11.59 10.52 -12.20
C GLN A 94 10.63 11.53 -12.90
N ARG A 95 9.39 11.01 -13.12
CA ARG A 95 8.04 11.60 -12.88
C ARG A 95 7.58 12.76 -13.81
N THR A 96 6.34 12.79 -14.34
CA THR A 96 5.05 12.22 -13.88
C THR A 96 4.06 12.14 -15.07
N VAL A 97 3.25 11.08 -15.28
CA VAL A 97 1.86 10.80 -14.79
C VAL A 97 0.74 11.73 -15.31
N LEU A 98 -0.36 11.20 -15.87
CA LEU A 98 -1.76 11.31 -15.34
C LEU A 98 -2.80 10.61 -16.30
N PRO A 99 -4.04 10.27 -15.85
CA PRO A 99 -5.06 9.46 -16.59
C PRO A 99 -6.15 10.38 -17.24
N PRO A 100 -7.46 10.04 -17.43
CA PRO A 100 -8.22 8.77 -17.45
C PRO A 100 -9.25 8.62 -18.63
N ARG A 101 -9.79 7.39 -18.87
CA ARG A 101 -11.26 7.17 -19.06
C ARG A 101 -11.74 5.70 -19.10
N ALA A 102 -12.85 5.48 -18.38
CA ALA A 102 -13.83 4.37 -18.36
C ALA A 102 -14.25 3.77 -19.74
N SER A 103 -14.85 2.57 -19.86
CA SER A 103 -15.26 1.54 -18.87
C SER A 103 -15.64 0.21 -19.56
N ALA A 104 -15.18 -0.93 -19.02
CA ALA A 104 -15.80 -2.25 -19.18
C ALA A 104 -15.29 -3.18 -18.06
N ARG A 105 -16.18 -3.78 -17.26
CA ARG A 105 -15.79 -4.74 -16.20
C ARG A 105 -15.43 -6.10 -16.83
N PRO A 106 -14.23 -6.65 -16.62
CA PRO A 106 -14.01 -8.08 -16.74
C PRO A 106 -14.77 -8.80 -15.62
N ALA A 107 -15.30 -9.99 -15.89
CA ALA A 107 -15.76 -10.86 -14.81
C ALA A 107 -14.58 -11.31 -13.94
N VAL A 108 -14.86 -11.58 -12.66
CA VAL A 108 -13.90 -12.16 -11.71
C VAL A 108 -13.19 -13.33 -12.36
N GLN A 109 -11.87 -13.21 -12.55
CA GLN A 109 -11.04 -14.35 -12.91
C GLN A 109 -10.89 -15.22 -11.68
N THR A 110 -11.85 -16.13 -11.48
CA THR A 110 -11.59 -17.36 -10.74
C THR A 110 -10.29 -17.94 -11.30
N HIS A 111 -9.30 -18.18 -10.43
CA HIS A 111 -7.99 -18.69 -10.83
C HIS A 111 -8.15 -19.96 -11.66
N VAL A 112 -8.12 -19.83 -12.99
CA VAL A 112 -7.99 -20.97 -13.89
C VAL A 112 -6.65 -21.58 -13.58
N SER A 113 -6.64 -22.87 -13.28
CA SER A 113 -5.46 -23.60 -12.82
C SER A 113 -4.34 -23.51 -13.86
N SER A 114 -3.43 -22.55 -13.68
CA SER A 114 -2.13 -22.60 -14.33
C SER A 114 -1.45 -23.89 -13.88
N GLU A 115 -0.87 -24.63 -14.82
CA GLU A 115 -0.09 -25.84 -14.52
C GLU A 115 0.83 -25.58 -13.33
N SER A 116 0.63 -26.35 -12.25
CA SER A 116 1.34 -26.09 -11.00
C SER A 116 2.84 -26.30 -11.20
N LYS A 117 3.58 -25.20 -11.32
CA LYS A 117 5.05 -25.19 -11.26
C LYS A 117 5.51 -26.04 -10.08
N SER A 118 6.57 -26.83 -10.27
CA SER A 118 7.20 -27.55 -9.16
C SER A 118 7.86 -26.57 -8.19
N ASP A 119 8.07 -27.01 -6.95
CA ASP A 119 8.69 -26.15 -5.93
C ASP A 119 10.12 -25.75 -6.29
N GLU A 120 10.88 -26.63 -6.95
CA GLU A 120 12.20 -26.30 -7.48
C GLU A 120 12.12 -25.27 -8.62
N ALA A 121 11.14 -25.36 -9.52
CA ALA A 121 10.97 -24.36 -10.57
C ALA A 121 10.62 -22.96 -10.02
N LEU A 122 9.89 -22.89 -8.89
CA LEU A 122 9.63 -21.62 -8.18
C LEU A 122 10.90 -21.07 -7.51
N LYS A 123 11.70 -21.93 -6.85
CA LYS A 123 12.99 -21.54 -6.26
C LYS A 123 13.96 -21.04 -7.33
N ASP A 124 14.10 -21.76 -8.43
CA ASP A 124 15.00 -21.40 -9.53
C ASP A 124 14.58 -20.09 -10.20
N GLN A 125 13.28 -19.81 -10.32
CA GLN A 125 12.79 -18.51 -10.76
C GLN A 125 13.21 -17.37 -9.82
N MET A 126 13.18 -17.59 -8.49
CA MET A 126 13.67 -16.60 -7.53
C MET A 126 15.19 -16.46 -7.56
N ARG A 127 15.95 -17.55 -7.68
CA ARG A 127 17.40 -17.49 -7.85
C ARG A 127 17.81 -16.75 -9.13
N GLN A 128 17.05 -16.92 -10.21
CA GLN A 128 17.30 -16.17 -11.44
C GLN A 128 16.99 -14.68 -11.25
N PHE A 129 15.87 -14.34 -10.60
CA PHE A 129 15.56 -12.96 -10.22
C PHE A 129 16.68 -12.33 -9.37
N LEU A 130 17.21 -13.04 -8.36
CA LEU A 130 18.33 -12.57 -7.53
C LEU A 130 19.59 -12.29 -8.36
N LYS A 131 19.92 -13.15 -9.33
CA LYS A 131 21.07 -12.96 -10.24
C LYS A 131 20.87 -11.75 -11.16
N ASP A 132 19.70 -11.65 -11.80
CA ASP A 132 19.36 -10.57 -12.73
C ASP A 132 19.34 -9.19 -12.06
N HIS A 133 19.07 -9.17 -10.74
CA HIS A 133 18.93 -7.96 -9.94
C HIS A 133 20.02 -7.77 -8.86
N ALA A 134 21.13 -8.52 -8.94
CA ALA A 134 22.22 -8.47 -7.96
C ALA A 134 22.92 -7.11 -7.89
N ASN A 135 22.95 -6.33 -8.97
CA ASN A 135 23.51 -4.97 -8.97
C ASN A 135 22.46 -3.95 -8.49
N PRO A 136 22.68 -3.24 -7.36
CA PRO A 136 21.75 -2.22 -6.86
C PRO A 136 21.51 -1.06 -7.85
N ASP A 137 22.51 -0.64 -8.61
CA ASP A 137 22.37 0.49 -9.56
C ASP A 137 21.37 0.18 -10.70
N HIS A 138 21.20 -1.12 -11.00
CA HIS A 138 20.29 -1.64 -12.01
C HIS A 138 19.01 -2.24 -11.40
N PHE A 139 18.81 -2.17 -10.08
CA PHE A 139 17.63 -2.75 -9.44
C PHE A 139 16.38 -1.89 -9.66
N ARG A 140 15.65 -2.21 -10.73
CA ARG A 140 14.35 -1.59 -11.04
C ARG A 140 13.43 -2.61 -11.66
N LEU A 141 12.22 -2.70 -11.12
CA LEU A 141 11.16 -3.58 -11.62
C LEU A 141 10.09 -2.75 -12.33
N ASN A 142 9.71 -3.13 -13.54
CA ASN A 142 8.44 -2.72 -14.11
C ASN A 142 7.28 -3.50 -13.45
N ALA A 143 6.04 -3.05 -13.66
CA ALA A 143 4.85 -3.66 -13.04
C ALA A 143 4.70 -5.17 -13.35
N LYS A 144 5.11 -5.63 -14.53
CA LYS A 144 5.07 -7.05 -14.91
C LYS A 144 6.10 -7.88 -14.14
N GLN A 145 7.34 -7.37 -14.02
CA GLN A 145 8.39 -8.00 -13.21
C GLN A 145 8.00 -8.05 -11.73
N PHE A 146 7.46 -6.95 -11.19
CA PHE A 146 7.01 -6.91 -9.80
C PHE A 146 5.87 -7.89 -9.52
N ASN A 147 4.84 -7.93 -10.38
CA ASN A 147 3.74 -8.88 -10.20
C ASN A 147 4.23 -10.34 -10.32
N ALA A 148 5.07 -10.66 -11.32
CA ALA A 148 5.62 -12.01 -11.45
C ALA A 148 6.49 -12.44 -10.24
N PHE A 149 7.23 -11.48 -9.64
CA PHE A 149 7.97 -11.70 -8.39
C PHE A 149 7.00 -11.94 -7.22
N LYS A 150 6.04 -11.03 -7.00
CA LYS A 150 5.01 -11.11 -5.96
C LYS A 150 4.25 -12.44 -5.98
N ASP A 151 3.78 -12.87 -7.15
CA ASP A 151 2.99 -14.09 -7.29
C ASP A 151 3.83 -15.33 -6.93
N SER A 152 5.12 -15.33 -7.29
CA SER A 152 6.05 -16.41 -6.94
C SER A 152 6.45 -16.38 -5.46
N TRP A 153 6.62 -15.19 -4.90
CA TRP A 153 6.90 -14.95 -3.48
C TRP A 153 5.75 -15.48 -2.60
N PHE A 154 4.50 -15.09 -2.91
CA PHE A 154 3.31 -15.59 -2.23
C PHE A 154 3.11 -17.10 -2.41
N GLU A 155 3.41 -17.66 -3.59
CA GLU A 155 3.24 -19.10 -3.82
C GLU A 155 4.27 -19.95 -3.04
N LEU A 156 5.55 -19.53 -2.99
CA LEU A 156 6.57 -20.16 -2.15
C LEU A 156 6.16 -20.16 -0.67
N TYR A 157 5.60 -19.03 -0.23
CA TYR A 157 5.13 -18.85 1.12
C TYR A 157 3.87 -19.67 1.45
N ARG A 158 2.89 -19.70 0.55
CA ARG A 158 1.64 -20.48 0.67
C ARG A 158 1.91 -21.98 0.74
N ARG A 159 2.94 -22.45 0.02
CA ARG A 159 3.39 -23.85 0.05
C ARG A 159 4.31 -24.20 1.22
N GLY A 160 4.85 -23.19 1.93
CA GLY A 160 5.89 -23.40 2.94
C GLY A 160 7.23 -23.87 2.37
N THR A 161 7.49 -23.59 1.09
CA THR A 161 8.69 -24.06 0.35
C THR A 161 9.83 -23.04 0.33
N PHE A 162 9.59 -21.85 0.91
CA PHE A 162 10.63 -20.86 1.18
C PHE A 162 11.57 -21.37 2.29
N ASN A 163 12.79 -21.77 1.91
CA ASN A 163 13.77 -22.36 2.84
C ASN A 163 14.83 -21.33 3.30
N MET A 164 15.54 -21.67 4.38
CA MET A 164 16.60 -20.81 4.95
C MET A 164 17.80 -20.59 4.01
N GLU A 165 18.02 -21.49 3.05
CA GLU A 165 19.03 -21.35 2.00
C GLU A 165 18.68 -20.20 1.06
N LEU A 166 17.47 -20.22 0.47
CA LEU A 166 17.00 -19.15 -0.41
C LEU A 166 16.90 -17.81 0.34
N TRP A 167 16.44 -17.81 1.60
CA TRP A 167 16.50 -16.61 2.45
C TRP A 167 17.94 -16.09 2.64
N GLY A 168 18.91 -17.00 2.78
CA GLY A 168 20.33 -16.69 2.79
C GLY A 168 20.80 -15.98 1.52
N GLU A 169 20.32 -16.42 0.35
CA GLU A 169 20.60 -15.75 -0.93
C GLU A 169 19.99 -14.33 -0.99
N PHE A 170 18.74 -14.16 -0.54
CA PHE A 170 18.07 -12.84 -0.45
C PHE A 170 18.82 -11.86 0.46
N LYS A 171 19.17 -12.26 1.69
CA LYS A 171 19.74 -11.34 2.68
C LYS A 171 21.18 -10.93 2.38
N ASN A 172 21.89 -11.67 1.52
CA ASN A 172 23.20 -11.30 0.99
C ASN A 172 23.15 -10.12 -0.01
N LEU A 173 21.95 -9.69 -0.44
CA LEU A 173 21.74 -8.56 -1.35
C LEU A 173 20.91 -7.47 -0.63
N PRO A 174 21.54 -6.52 0.09
CA PRO A 174 20.85 -5.60 1.00
C PRO A 174 19.71 -4.78 0.38
N HIS A 175 19.83 -4.39 -0.89
CA HIS A 175 18.78 -3.66 -1.61
C HIS A 175 17.55 -4.53 -1.91
N ILE A 176 17.74 -5.79 -2.30
CA ILE A 176 16.63 -6.74 -2.49
C ILE A 176 16.01 -7.09 -1.13
N HIS A 177 16.83 -7.36 -0.11
CA HIS A 177 16.35 -7.65 1.23
C HIS A 177 15.45 -6.52 1.77
N ARG A 178 15.89 -5.26 1.69
CA ARG A 178 15.06 -4.10 2.09
C ARG A 178 13.76 -4.03 1.28
N PHE A 179 13.86 -4.11 -0.04
CA PHE A 179 12.68 -4.09 -0.93
C PHE A 179 11.66 -5.18 -0.57
N VAL A 180 12.11 -6.42 -0.39
CA VAL A 180 11.24 -7.56 -0.08
C VAL A 180 10.52 -7.38 1.24
N VAL A 181 11.22 -6.97 2.31
CA VAL A 181 10.62 -6.79 3.64
C VAL A 181 9.68 -5.58 3.69
N GLU A 182 9.99 -4.51 2.94
CA GLU A 182 9.14 -3.33 2.82
C GLU A 182 7.87 -3.60 1.98
N GLN A 183 7.95 -4.39 0.91
CA GLN A 183 6.79 -4.75 0.08
C GLN A 183 5.94 -5.88 0.69
N PHE A 184 6.56 -6.85 1.36
CA PHE A 184 5.92 -8.06 1.89
C PHE A 184 6.18 -8.18 3.39
N THR A 185 5.75 -7.16 4.14
CA THR A 185 5.98 -7.08 5.58
C THR A 185 5.37 -8.30 6.29
N PRO A 186 6.12 -9.04 7.13
CA PRO A 186 5.70 -10.33 7.69
C PRO A 186 4.68 -10.21 8.85
N LEU A 187 3.65 -9.37 8.70
CA LEU A 187 2.66 -9.02 9.73
C LEU A 187 1.83 -10.19 10.23
N ASP A 188 1.64 -11.26 9.46
CA ASP A 188 1.00 -12.51 9.91
C ASP A 188 1.97 -13.50 10.60
N PHE A 189 3.28 -13.23 10.56
CA PHE A 189 4.34 -14.16 10.96
C PHE A 189 5.23 -13.65 12.10
N MET A 190 4.83 -12.57 12.78
CA MET A 190 5.58 -12.00 13.92
C MET A 190 5.60 -12.92 15.16
N SER A 191 4.80 -13.99 15.15
CA SER A 191 4.85 -15.10 16.12
C SER A 191 5.89 -16.18 15.78
N SER A 192 6.43 -16.19 14.56
CA SER A 192 7.40 -17.16 14.04
C SER A 192 8.64 -16.46 13.45
N PHE A 193 8.88 -16.57 12.13
CA PHE A 193 10.10 -16.05 11.48
C PHE A 193 10.09 -14.52 11.26
N GLY A 194 8.95 -13.85 11.42
CA GLY A 194 8.81 -12.43 11.12
C GLY A 194 9.68 -11.52 11.98
N ILE A 195 9.88 -11.84 13.27
CA ILE A 195 10.78 -11.05 14.13
C ILE A 195 12.25 -11.15 13.68
N PRO A 196 12.84 -12.36 13.52
CA PRO A 196 14.20 -12.49 12.96
C PRO A 196 14.37 -11.76 11.62
N MET A 197 13.38 -11.85 10.72
CA MET A 197 13.39 -11.12 9.44
C MET A 197 13.44 -9.60 9.63
N MET A 198 12.66 -9.04 10.56
CA MET A 198 12.70 -7.60 10.86
C MET A 198 13.97 -7.17 11.59
N GLU A 199 14.57 -8.04 12.41
CA GLU A 199 15.86 -7.79 13.07
C GLU A 199 17.02 -7.77 12.05
N GLU A 200 17.04 -8.72 11.10
CA GLU A 200 17.99 -8.71 9.99
C GLU A 200 17.81 -7.50 9.07
N TYR A 201 16.57 -7.06 8.82
CA TYR A 201 16.28 -5.81 8.10
C TYR A 201 16.82 -4.58 8.87
N LEU A 202 16.59 -4.50 10.18
CA LEU A 202 17.06 -3.38 11.01
C LEU A 202 18.59 -3.30 11.08
N ALA A 203 19.29 -4.43 10.99
CA ALA A 203 20.76 -4.48 10.93
C ALA A 203 21.33 -3.79 9.67
N ILE A 204 20.54 -3.69 8.59
CA ILE A 204 20.92 -3.01 7.34
C ILE A 204 20.10 -1.73 7.07
N ALA A 205 19.37 -1.22 8.07
CA ALA A 205 18.58 0.00 7.94
C ALA A 205 19.48 1.25 8.03
N GLU A 206 19.55 2.01 6.93
CA GLU A 206 20.39 3.20 6.83
C GLU A 206 19.62 4.45 7.28
N THR A 207 18.40 4.64 6.77
CA THR A 207 17.61 5.87 6.98
C THR A 207 16.78 5.85 8.28
N LEU A 208 16.31 7.04 8.69
CA LEU A 208 15.36 7.16 9.80
C LEU A 208 14.03 6.47 9.49
N GLU A 209 13.51 6.59 8.27
CA GLU A 209 12.27 5.93 7.86
C GLU A 209 12.38 4.40 7.98
N GLN A 210 13.46 3.80 7.49
CA GLN A 210 13.70 2.36 7.57
C GLN A 210 13.75 1.89 9.03
N LYS A 211 14.45 2.63 9.91
CA LYS A 211 14.52 2.33 11.34
C LYS A 211 13.16 2.42 12.01
N LEU A 212 12.37 3.45 11.71
CA LEU A 212 11.01 3.62 12.23
C LEU A 212 10.04 2.55 11.73
N PHE A 213 10.15 2.16 10.46
CA PHE A 213 9.37 1.08 9.84
C PHE A 213 9.68 -0.24 10.54
N GLY A 214 10.95 -0.66 10.57
CA GLY A 214 11.35 -1.94 11.15
C GLY A 214 11.00 -2.08 12.63
N ARG A 215 11.32 -1.06 13.43
CA ARG A 215 10.97 -1.02 14.86
C ARG A 215 9.46 -1.00 15.07
N GLY A 216 8.71 -0.27 14.23
CA GLY A 216 7.25 -0.21 14.30
C GLY A 216 6.57 -1.54 14.00
N VAL A 217 7.08 -2.30 13.01
CA VAL A 217 6.57 -3.66 12.69
C VAL A 217 6.84 -4.63 13.83
N ILE A 218 8.05 -4.62 14.41
CA ILE A 218 8.36 -5.43 15.61
C ILE A 218 7.41 -5.07 16.76
N ALA A 219 7.22 -3.78 17.05
CA ALA A 219 6.28 -3.32 18.07
C ALA A 219 4.85 -3.82 17.80
N SER A 220 4.34 -3.71 16.57
CA SER A 220 3.02 -4.25 16.17
C SER A 220 2.90 -5.74 16.50
N GLY A 221 3.90 -6.53 16.10
CA GLY A 221 3.94 -7.97 16.37
C GLY A 221 4.00 -8.32 17.86
N MET A 222 4.70 -7.51 18.66
CA MET A 222 4.77 -7.69 20.11
C MET A 222 3.45 -7.35 20.80
N VAL A 223 2.76 -6.27 20.39
CA VAL A 223 1.42 -5.91 20.87
C VAL A 223 0.40 -7.00 20.52
N ALA A 224 0.39 -7.45 19.26
CA ALA A 224 -0.50 -8.50 18.77
C ALA A 224 -0.34 -9.82 19.54
N ARG A 225 0.89 -10.16 19.93
CA ARG A 225 1.22 -11.34 20.75
C ARG A 225 1.00 -11.15 22.26
N GLY A 226 0.59 -9.95 22.71
CA GLY A 226 0.33 -9.68 24.13
C GLY A 226 1.60 -9.58 24.98
N LYS A 227 2.71 -9.08 24.42
CA LYS A 227 3.91 -8.77 25.20
C LYS A 227 3.66 -7.56 26.12
N PRO A 228 4.34 -7.47 27.29
CA PRO A 228 4.19 -6.33 28.19
C PRO A 228 4.81 -5.07 27.58
N TRP A 229 4.22 -3.91 27.88
CA TRP A 229 4.67 -2.61 27.36
C TRP A 229 6.14 -2.30 27.67
N SER A 230 6.68 -2.76 28.79
CA SER A 230 8.11 -2.65 29.13
C SER A 230 9.06 -3.29 28.11
N GLN A 231 8.58 -4.26 27.31
CA GLN A 231 9.33 -4.86 26.20
C GLN A 231 9.04 -4.20 24.85
N ILE A 232 7.90 -3.49 24.71
CA ILE A 232 7.45 -2.85 23.46
C ILE A 232 7.99 -1.42 23.33
N VAL A 233 7.95 -0.64 24.41
CA VAL A 233 8.43 0.75 24.48
C VAL A 233 9.84 0.94 23.91
N PRO A 234 10.83 0.05 24.13
CA PRO A 234 12.15 0.16 23.52
C PRO A 234 12.19 0.15 21.98
N TYR A 235 11.11 -0.26 21.31
CA TYR A 235 10.94 -0.18 19.85
C TYR A 235 10.15 1.06 19.39
N LEU A 236 9.32 1.63 20.27
CA LEU A 236 8.64 2.89 19.97
C LEU A 236 9.66 4.02 19.91
N SER A 237 9.43 4.95 18.99
CA SER A 237 10.35 6.06 18.74
C SER A 237 9.54 7.35 18.81
N PRO A 238 9.82 8.28 19.75
CA PRO A 238 8.99 9.46 19.95
C PRO A 238 8.88 10.32 18.68
N ILE A 239 7.70 10.34 18.07
CA ILE A 239 7.39 11.26 16.97
C ILE A 239 6.98 12.59 17.60
N GLN A 240 7.85 13.59 17.46
CA GLN A 240 7.59 14.95 17.94
C GLN A 240 6.68 15.72 16.99
N ASP A 241 6.81 15.48 15.68
CA ASP A 241 6.03 16.15 14.64
C ASP A 241 5.91 15.26 13.39
N LEU A 242 4.87 15.46 12.58
CA LEU A 242 4.68 14.69 11.34
C LEU A 242 5.59 15.19 10.22
N SER A 243 6.50 14.33 9.73
CA SER A 243 7.42 14.69 8.66
C SER A 243 6.83 14.44 7.26
N PRO A 244 6.92 15.40 6.31
CA PRO A 244 6.60 15.17 4.90
C PRO A 244 7.57 14.20 4.21
N SER A 245 8.77 14.01 4.78
CA SER A 245 9.85 13.18 4.23
C SER A 245 9.83 11.74 4.74
N ILE A 246 8.81 11.35 5.52
CA ILE A 246 8.66 9.99 6.06
C ILE A 246 7.28 9.47 5.65
N HIS A 247 7.23 8.28 5.05
CA HIS A 247 6.00 7.68 4.55
C HIS A 247 4.88 7.65 5.61
N PRO A 248 3.64 8.11 5.32
CA PRO A 248 2.58 8.23 6.31
C PRO A 248 2.27 6.93 7.06
N LEU A 249 2.33 5.79 6.36
CA LEU A 249 2.18 4.44 6.95
C LEU A 249 3.11 4.21 8.15
N VAL A 250 4.36 4.67 8.06
CA VAL A 250 5.39 4.45 9.09
C VAL A 250 5.09 5.28 10.34
N GLN A 251 4.68 6.53 10.14
CA GLN A 251 4.34 7.45 11.24
C GLN A 251 3.04 7.04 11.93
N ALA A 252 2.00 6.67 11.16
CA ALA A 252 0.74 6.15 11.66
C ALA A 252 0.92 4.89 12.54
N ARG A 253 1.87 4.00 12.19
CA ARG A 253 2.17 2.81 13.00
C ARG A 253 2.71 3.19 14.38
N GLN A 254 3.72 4.06 14.42
CA GLN A 254 4.37 4.50 15.65
C GLN A 254 3.39 5.27 16.54
N LEU A 255 2.65 6.23 15.97
CA LEU A 255 1.63 7.00 16.69
C LEU A 255 0.48 6.13 17.19
N GLY A 256 -0.06 5.23 16.36
CA GLY A 256 -1.15 4.33 16.74
C GLY A 256 -0.78 3.38 17.89
N ILE A 257 0.39 2.75 17.84
CA ILE A 257 0.83 1.88 18.94
C ILE A 257 1.07 2.70 20.22
N THR A 258 1.58 3.93 20.09
CA THR A 258 1.77 4.84 21.22
C THR A 258 0.43 5.29 21.82
N LEU A 259 -0.59 5.55 20.98
CA LEU A 259 -1.96 5.85 21.41
C LEU A 259 -2.56 4.69 22.23
N LEU A 260 -2.43 3.45 21.74
CA LEU A 260 -2.87 2.24 22.46
C LEU A 260 -2.07 1.99 23.76
N MET A 261 -0.78 2.35 23.78
CA MET A 261 0.02 2.31 25.01
C MET A 261 -0.54 3.29 26.05
N HIS A 262 -0.90 4.50 25.64
CA HIS A 262 -1.46 5.52 26.54
C HIS A 262 -2.83 5.15 27.12
N SER A 263 -3.66 4.37 26.41
CA SER A 263 -4.92 3.83 26.97
C SER A 263 -4.70 2.69 27.97
N GLU A 264 -3.53 2.04 28.00
CA GLU A 264 -3.23 0.89 28.86
C GLU A 264 -2.20 1.17 29.97
N VAL A 265 -1.46 2.28 29.87
CA VAL A 265 -0.35 2.62 30.76
C VAL A 265 -0.49 4.07 31.23
N ASP A 266 -0.51 4.25 32.56
CA ASP A 266 -0.53 5.58 33.17
C ASP A 266 0.70 6.39 32.74
N THR A 267 0.45 7.54 32.13
CA THR A 267 1.41 8.35 31.38
C THR A 267 0.98 9.82 31.44
N PRO A 268 1.90 10.81 31.35
CA PRO A 268 1.55 12.23 31.46
C PRO A 268 0.48 12.62 30.45
N LYS A 269 -0.59 13.31 30.90
CA LYS A 269 -1.74 13.68 30.06
C LYS A 269 -1.33 14.53 28.87
N GLU A 270 -0.36 15.40 29.07
CA GLU A 270 0.23 16.26 28.04
C GLU A 270 0.81 15.44 26.89
N GLU A 271 1.40 14.27 27.16
CA GLU A 271 1.93 13.37 26.13
C GLU A 271 0.80 12.60 25.42
N GLN A 272 -0.24 12.18 26.17
CA GLN A 272 -1.43 11.53 25.58
C GLN A 272 -2.14 12.47 24.60
N GLU A 273 -2.39 13.72 25.03
CA GLU A 273 -3.03 14.77 24.23
C GLU A 273 -2.18 15.13 23.01
N ARG A 274 -0.86 15.27 23.16
CA ARG A 274 0.08 15.52 22.05
C ARG A 274 0.07 14.41 21.00
N VAL A 275 0.05 13.14 21.42
CA VAL A 275 -0.01 12.00 20.49
C VAL A 275 -1.37 11.95 19.77
N ARG A 276 -2.48 12.20 20.49
CA ARG A 276 -3.82 12.33 19.88
C ARG A 276 -3.85 13.47 18.87
N GLU A 277 -3.31 14.64 19.18
CA GLU A 277 -3.29 15.80 18.29
C GLU A 277 -2.51 15.48 17.00
N LEU A 278 -1.35 14.81 17.08
CA LEU A 278 -0.61 14.36 15.90
C LEU A 278 -1.41 13.35 15.06
N CYS A 279 -2.11 12.41 15.68
CA CYS A 279 -3.03 11.51 14.97
C CYS A 279 -4.12 12.29 14.22
N LEU A 280 -4.81 13.20 14.90
CA LEU A 280 -5.91 13.99 14.32
C LEU A 280 -5.42 14.92 13.20
N ARG A 281 -4.26 15.57 13.38
CA ARG A 281 -3.65 16.43 12.35
C ARG A 281 -3.27 15.62 11.11
N GLY A 282 -2.67 14.45 11.30
CA GLY A 282 -2.35 13.53 10.19
C GLY A 282 -3.58 13.00 9.44
N LEU A 283 -4.74 12.91 10.09
CA LEU A 283 -6.00 12.50 9.46
C LEU A 283 -6.73 13.65 8.75
N ARG A 284 -6.71 14.85 9.35
CA ARG A 284 -7.42 16.04 8.86
C ARG A 284 -6.65 16.78 7.75
N GLU A 285 -5.31 16.80 7.84
CA GLU A 285 -4.40 17.60 7.01
C GLU A 285 -3.41 16.77 6.16
N ASP A 286 -3.71 15.50 5.91
CA ASP A 286 -2.88 14.58 5.10
C ASP A 286 -2.39 15.17 3.77
N VAL A 287 -3.26 15.82 3.01
CA VAL A 287 -2.94 16.41 1.69
C VAL A 287 -2.06 17.66 1.76
N GLN A 288 -1.95 18.29 2.93
CA GLN A 288 -1.04 19.39 3.20
C GLN A 288 0.32 18.88 3.70
N ILE A 289 0.33 17.76 4.43
CA ILE A 289 1.54 17.19 5.04
C ILE A 289 2.34 16.35 4.03
N TRP A 290 1.70 15.40 3.34
CA TRP A 290 2.43 14.45 2.48
C TRP A 290 2.23 14.68 0.98
N PRO A 291 3.24 14.37 0.15
CA PRO A 291 3.17 14.55 -1.31
C PRO A 291 2.10 13.66 -1.96
N GLN A 292 1.54 14.11 -3.09
CA GLN A 292 0.37 13.50 -3.75
C GLN A 292 0.44 11.98 -3.98
N TRP A 293 1.64 11.43 -4.23
CA TRP A 293 1.81 9.99 -4.44
C TRP A 293 1.52 9.14 -3.19
N SER A 294 1.56 9.72 -1.99
CA SER A 294 1.23 9.03 -0.74
C SER A 294 -0.28 8.90 -0.49
N HIS A 295 -1.12 9.59 -1.27
CA HIS A 295 -2.58 9.57 -1.11
C HIS A 295 -3.25 8.48 -1.94
N GLN A 296 -2.48 7.58 -2.56
CA GLN A 296 -2.96 6.50 -3.41
C GLN A 296 -3.72 5.39 -2.66
N SER A 297 -3.53 5.26 -1.34
CA SER A 297 -4.18 4.21 -0.53
C SER A 297 -4.48 4.65 0.91
N CYS A 298 -4.74 5.95 1.14
CA CYS A 298 -5.02 6.55 2.46
C CYS A 298 -4.15 6.04 3.63
N TYR A 299 -2.84 5.84 3.38
CA TYR A 299 -1.99 4.99 4.23
C TYR A 299 -1.94 5.38 5.72
N PHE A 300 -2.15 6.66 6.04
CA PHE A 300 -2.17 7.14 7.42
C PHE A 300 -3.40 6.59 8.17
N ALA A 301 -4.61 6.88 7.68
CA ALA A 301 -5.85 6.36 8.25
C ALA A 301 -5.94 4.83 8.19
N PHE A 302 -5.52 4.23 7.07
CA PHE A 302 -5.48 2.78 6.88
C PHE A 302 -4.72 2.08 8.00
N ASN A 303 -3.51 2.55 8.35
CA ASN A 303 -2.68 1.89 9.37
C ASN A 303 -2.97 2.37 10.81
N LEU A 304 -3.63 3.51 10.98
CA LEU A 304 -4.01 4.05 12.30
C LEU A 304 -5.32 3.45 12.84
N THR A 305 -6.24 3.06 11.95
CA THR A 305 -7.60 2.61 12.32
C THR A 305 -7.61 1.49 13.36
N ASP A 306 -6.85 0.41 13.16
CA ASP A 306 -6.85 -0.73 14.09
C ASP A 306 -6.39 -0.32 15.50
N TRP A 307 -5.41 0.59 15.59
CA TRP A 307 -4.89 1.06 16.88
C TRP A 307 -5.85 2.03 17.57
N ALA A 308 -6.50 2.92 16.82
CA ALA A 308 -7.51 3.84 17.35
C ALA A 308 -8.73 3.07 17.88
N ALA A 309 -9.15 2.01 17.17
CA ALA A 309 -10.20 1.10 17.60
C ALA A 309 -9.81 0.38 18.90
N LEU A 310 -8.63 -0.24 18.97
CA LEU A 310 -8.14 -0.91 20.18
C LEU A 310 -7.96 0.05 21.37
N ALA A 311 -7.60 1.31 21.12
CA ALA A 311 -7.45 2.35 22.14
C ALA A 311 -8.79 2.97 22.58
N GLN A 312 -9.91 2.59 21.96
CA GLN A 312 -11.24 3.18 22.12
C GLN A 312 -11.28 4.71 21.92
N ASP A 313 -10.36 5.27 21.12
CA ASP A 313 -10.27 6.72 20.93
C ASP A 313 -11.29 7.19 19.87
N LEU A 314 -12.53 7.45 20.32
CA LEU A 314 -13.65 7.74 19.43
C LEU A 314 -13.44 8.95 18.52
N GLU A 315 -12.66 9.96 18.94
CA GLU A 315 -12.34 11.11 18.08
C GLU A 315 -11.40 10.71 16.93
N VAL A 316 -10.36 9.91 17.23
CA VAL A 316 -9.45 9.39 16.20
C VAL A 316 -10.16 8.34 15.31
N VAL A 317 -11.12 7.57 15.85
CA VAL A 317 -11.94 6.62 15.08
C VAL A 317 -12.86 7.35 14.07
N GLU A 318 -13.55 8.42 14.47
CA GLU A 318 -14.35 9.23 13.53
C GLU A 318 -13.44 9.91 12.49
N ALA A 319 -12.31 10.50 12.89
CA ALA A 319 -11.36 11.10 11.94
C ALA A 319 -10.76 10.07 10.95
N CYS A 320 -10.56 8.81 11.37
CA CYS A 320 -10.19 7.71 10.46
C CYS A 320 -11.31 7.42 9.45
N LYS A 321 -12.56 7.32 9.92
CA LYS A 321 -13.74 7.09 9.07
C LYS A 321 -13.95 8.21 8.06
N GLU A 322 -13.84 9.48 8.47
CA GLU A 322 -13.93 10.65 7.59
C GLU A 322 -12.81 10.65 6.53
N ASN A 323 -11.57 10.40 6.92
CA ASN A 323 -10.43 10.36 6.00
C ASN A 323 -10.60 9.27 4.93
N ILE A 324 -10.97 8.05 5.35
CA ILE A 324 -11.21 6.92 4.45
C ILE A 324 -12.40 7.19 3.52
N ALA A 325 -13.51 7.73 4.02
CA ALA A 325 -14.66 8.07 3.19
C ALA A 325 -14.34 9.14 2.14
N ARG A 326 -13.57 10.17 2.52
CA ARG A 326 -13.04 11.20 1.60
C ARG A 326 -12.15 10.56 0.54
N PHE A 327 -11.21 9.69 0.92
CA PHE A 327 -10.37 8.94 -0.02
C PHE A 327 -11.21 8.10 -1.00
N GLN A 328 -12.14 7.28 -0.49
CA GLN A 328 -13.03 6.46 -1.31
C GLN A 328 -13.86 7.28 -2.32
N SER A 329 -14.28 8.50 -1.95
CA SER A 329 -15.02 9.41 -2.83
C SER A 329 -14.19 9.97 -4.01
N THR A 330 -12.86 9.94 -3.91
CA THR A 330 -11.92 10.41 -4.94
C THR A 330 -11.33 9.31 -5.82
N GLN A 331 -11.53 8.05 -5.43
CA GLN A 331 -11.04 6.87 -6.16
C GLN A 331 -11.88 6.59 -7.41
N ASP A 332 -11.23 6.30 -8.54
CA ASP A 332 -11.90 5.73 -9.71
C ASP A 332 -12.31 4.28 -9.40
N LEU A 333 -13.62 3.99 -9.50
CA LEU A 333 -14.19 2.67 -9.26
C LEU A 333 -13.65 1.59 -10.20
N TYR A 334 -13.03 1.96 -11.33
CA TYR A 334 -12.46 1.02 -12.29
C TYR A 334 -11.00 0.62 -12.00
N SER A 335 -10.32 1.24 -11.02
CA SER A 335 -8.91 0.97 -10.70
C SER A 335 -8.67 0.43 -9.30
N ARG A 336 -9.70 -0.07 -8.61
CA ARG A 336 -9.61 -0.59 -7.24
C ARG A 336 -9.14 -2.05 -7.20
N ASP A 337 -8.34 -2.41 -6.18
CA ASP A 337 -8.03 -3.81 -5.84
C ASP A 337 -9.05 -4.29 -4.81
N GLU A 338 -9.88 -5.28 -5.16
CA GLU A 338 -10.96 -5.82 -4.33
C GLU A 338 -10.49 -6.29 -2.95
N ARG A 339 -9.21 -6.70 -2.82
CA ARG A 339 -8.63 -7.11 -1.54
C ARG A 339 -8.34 -5.90 -0.66
N ILE A 340 -7.87 -4.79 -1.23
CA ILE A 340 -7.67 -3.54 -0.49
C ILE A 340 -9.03 -2.99 -0.04
N ASP A 341 -10.02 -2.98 -0.93
CA ASP A 341 -11.40 -2.57 -0.59
C ASP A 341 -11.96 -3.40 0.56
N SER A 342 -11.80 -4.72 0.56
CA SER A 342 -12.27 -5.57 1.67
C SER A 342 -11.59 -5.29 3.02
N VAL A 343 -10.29 -4.95 3.02
CA VAL A 343 -9.58 -4.53 4.25
C VAL A 343 -10.07 -3.16 4.73
N VAL A 344 -10.35 -2.24 3.81
CA VAL A 344 -10.91 -0.92 4.11
C VAL A 344 -12.34 -1.05 4.65
N ASP A 345 -13.18 -1.87 4.06
CA ASP A 345 -14.57 -2.07 4.48
C ASP A 345 -14.67 -2.78 5.85
N LEU A 346 -13.79 -3.74 6.14
CA LEU A 346 -13.66 -4.34 7.48
C LEU A 346 -13.32 -3.29 8.55
N ARG A 347 -12.40 -2.37 8.23
CA ARG A 347 -12.00 -1.28 9.13
C ARG A 347 -13.09 -0.23 9.30
N MET A 348 -13.74 0.19 8.21
CA MET A 348 -14.88 1.10 8.26
C MET A 348 -16.07 0.50 9.02
N MET A 349 -16.28 -0.82 8.92
CA MET A 349 -17.29 -1.53 9.70
C MET A 349 -17.00 -1.42 11.20
N TRP A 350 -15.76 -1.68 11.64
CA TRP A 350 -15.39 -1.55 13.05
C TRP A 350 -15.48 -0.11 13.55
N ASN A 351 -15.06 0.89 12.76
CA ASN A 351 -15.25 2.30 13.10
C ASN A 351 -16.76 2.62 13.27
N ALA A 352 -17.60 2.17 12.34
CA ALA A 352 -19.04 2.38 12.42
C ALA A 352 -19.68 1.68 13.64
N MET A 353 -19.22 0.48 14.02
CA MET A 353 -19.67 -0.20 15.25
C MET A 353 -19.33 0.61 16.51
N LEU A 354 -18.08 1.09 16.62
CA LEU A 354 -17.62 1.87 17.79
C LEU A 354 -18.30 3.24 17.91
N LEU A 355 -18.74 3.80 16.79
CA LEU A 355 -19.48 5.07 16.72
C LEU A 355 -21.00 4.89 16.80
N GLY A 356 -21.50 3.67 17.02
CA GLY A 356 -22.93 3.35 17.13
C GLY A 356 -23.71 3.35 15.80
N ASP A 357 -23.06 3.54 14.65
CA ASP A 357 -23.66 3.44 13.33
C ASP A 357 -23.74 1.96 12.87
N PHE A 358 -24.55 1.19 13.58
CA PHE A 358 -24.78 -0.22 13.29
C PHE A 358 -25.44 -0.46 11.91
N THR A 359 -26.07 0.56 11.33
CA THR A 359 -26.67 0.49 9.98
C THR A 359 -25.58 0.45 8.91
N THR A 360 -24.62 1.39 8.97
CA THR A 360 -23.45 1.37 8.08
C THR A 360 -22.60 0.14 8.33
N ALA A 361 -22.36 -0.23 9.60
CA ALA A 361 -21.59 -1.42 9.93
C ALA A 361 -22.22 -2.69 9.35
N ARG A 362 -23.53 -2.91 9.50
CA ARG A 362 -24.20 -4.08 8.92
C ARG A 362 -24.15 -4.10 7.39
N ARG A 363 -24.26 -2.93 6.73
CA ARG A 363 -24.12 -2.80 5.27
C ARG A 363 -22.72 -3.23 4.81
N LEU A 364 -21.67 -2.81 5.50
CA LEU A 364 -20.28 -3.18 5.19
C LEU A 364 -20.02 -4.65 5.49
N PHE A 365 -20.46 -5.17 6.64
CA PHE A 365 -20.36 -6.59 6.97
C PHE A 365 -20.97 -7.50 5.89
N ASN A 366 -22.18 -7.16 5.41
CA ASN A 366 -22.86 -7.91 4.35
C ASN A 366 -22.15 -7.84 2.98
N ALA A 367 -21.18 -6.94 2.78
CA ALA A 367 -20.39 -6.81 1.55
C ALA A 367 -19.05 -7.57 1.61
N LEU A 368 -18.61 -8.01 2.79
CA LEU A 368 -17.39 -8.79 2.96
C LEU A 368 -17.63 -10.27 2.60
N GLU A 369 -16.76 -10.84 1.76
CA GLU A 369 -16.76 -12.28 1.53
C GLU A 369 -16.02 -13.03 2.65
N TRP A 370 -16.61 -14.15 3.10
CA TRP A 370 -16.02 -15.03 4.12
C TRP A 370 -14.58 -15.46 3.80
N THR A 371 -14.30 -15.75 2.53
CA THR A 371 -13.04 -16.29 2.04
C THR A 371 -11.87 -15.30 2.11
N THR A 372 -12.14 -13.99 2.17
CA THR A 372 -11.12 -12.94 1.98
C THR A 372 -9.99 -12.97 3.00
N PHE A 373 -10.27 -13.28 4.26
CA PHE A 373 -9.28 -13.16 5.35
C PHE A 373 -8.49 -14.44 5.66
N HIS A 374 -8.53 -15.43 4.76
CA HIS A 374 -7.84 -16.72 4.93
C HIS A 374 -6.47 -16.77 4.25
N THR A 375 -6.14 -15.79 3.40
CA THR A 375 -4.86 -15.69 2.71
C THR A 375 -3.73 -15.17 3.60
N MET A 376 -2.51 -15.22 3.07
CA MET A 376 -1.37 -14.50 3.63
C MET A 376 -1.61 -12.98 3.65
N GLU A 377 -0.98 -12.28 4.58
CA GLU A 377 -1.10 -10.83 4.84
C GLU A 377 -2.44 -10.39 5.44
N THR A 378 -3.47 -11.25 5.33
CA THR A 378 -4.84 -11.00 5.81
C THR A 378 -5.25 -11.87 7.00
N ARG A 379 -4.43 -12.83 7.45
CA ARG A 379 -4.86 -13.85 8.43
C ARG A 379 -5.18 -13.24 9.80
N ALA A 380 -4.41 -12.24 10.22
CA ALA A 380 -4.70 -11.47 11.44
C ALA A 380 -6.04 -10.71 11.37
N LEU A 381 -6.49 -10.32 10.17
CA LEU A 381 -7.78 -9.65 9.98
C LEU A 381 -8.97 -10.59 10.14
N ASN A 382 -8.78 -11.91 10.01
CA ASN A 382 -9.84 -12.88 10.30
C ASN A 382 -10.30 -12.78 11.77
N ILE A 383 -9.40 -12.44 12.70
CA ILE A 383 -9.75 -12.20 14.12
C ILE A 383 -10.81 -11.10 14.21
N TRP A 384 -10.60 -9.97 13.53
CA TRP A 384 -11.54 -8.85 13.49
C TRP A 384 -12.85 -9.21 12.78
N TYR A 385 -12.80 -9.99 11.70
CA TYR A 385 -13.99 -10.42 10.97
C TYR A 385 -14.88 -11.38 11.78
N GLN A 386 -14.30 -12.41 12.42
CA GLN A 386 -15.07 -13.36 13.23
C GLN A 386 -15.70 -12.70 14.47
N ALA A 387 -14.99 -11.76 15.11
CA ALA A 387 -15.51 -10.97 16.23
C ALA A 387 -16.75 -10.13 15.85
N ALA A 388 -16.82 -9.65 14.60
CA ALA A 388 -17.99 -8.94 14.07
C ALA A 388 -19.09 -9.89 13.60
N ARG A 389 -18.74 -11.05 13.00
CA ARG A 389 -19.70 -12.10 12.61
C ARG A 389 -20.50 -12.58 13.80
N ALA A 390 -19.86 -12.78 14.95
CA ALA A 390 -20.54 -13.17 16.19
C ALA A 390 -21.62 -12.16 16.64
N TYR A 391 -21.54 -10.89 16.20
CA TYR A 391 -22.50 -9.83 16.51
C TYR A 391 -23.61 -9.73 15.47
N PHE A 392 -23.25 -9.84 14.18
CA PHE A 392 -24.20 -9.67 13.08
C PHE A 392 -24.95 -10.94 12.70
N VAL A 393 -24.45 -12.12 13.09
CA VAL A 393 -25.07 -13.44 12.82
C VAL A 393 -25.28 -14.19 14.15
N PRO A 394 -26.26 -13.78 14.99
CA PRO A 394 -26.48 -14.38 16.31
C PRO A 394 -26.68 -15.91 16.29
N GLU A 395 -27.32 -16.42 15.25
CA GLU A 395 -27.56 -17.85 14.99
C GLU A 395 -26.27 -18.66 14.77
N GLU A 396 -25.16 -18.00 14.43
CA GLU A 396 -23.83 -18.61 14.28
C GLU A 396 -22.84 -18.12 15.35
N SER A 397 -23.31 -17.41 16.39
CA SER A 397 -22.43 -16.70 17.34
C SER A 397 -21.43 -17.62 18.05
N GLU A 398 -21.85 -18.81 18.48
CA GLU A 398 -20.94 -19.80 19.10
C GLU A 398 -19.82 -20.25 18.15
N LEU A 399 -20.16 -20.50 16.87
CA LEU A 399 -19.20 -20.88 15.83
C LEU A 399 -18.26 -19.73 15.50
N ALA A 400 -18.78 -18.51 15.36
CA ALA A 400 -17.98 -17.32 15.10
C ALA A 400 -17.02 -17.00 16.26
N VAL A 401 -17.44 -17.20 17.52
CA VAL A 401 -16.56 -17.09 18.70
C VAL A 401 -15.48 -18.19 18.69
N ALA A 402 -15.82 -19.42 18.31
CA ALA A 402 -14.82 -20.50 18.16
C ALA A 402 -13.78 -20.18 17.08
N GLU A 403 -14.22 -19.71 15.91
CA GLU A 403 -13.35 -19.29 14.80
C GLU A 403 -12.49 -18.07 15.15
N PHE A 404 -13.02 -17.12 15.93
CA PHE A 404 -12.27 -15.99 16.47
C PHE A 404 -11.07 -16.44 17.32
N TYR A 405 -11.29 -17.35 18.27
CA TYR A 405 -10.21 -17.92 19.06
C TYR A 405 -9.26 -18.78 18.21
N HIS A 406 -9.77 -19.53 17.23
CA HIS A 406 -8.97 -20.32 16.31
C HIS A 406 -8.01 -19.45 15.47
N ALA A 407 -8.49 -18.35 14.89
CA ALA A 407 -7.67 -17.39 14.15
C ALA A 407 -6.56 -16.78 15.04
N GLY A 408 -6.86 -16.51 16.31
CA GLY A 408 -5.87 -16.08 17.31
C GLY A 408 -4.80 -17.13 17.64
N VAL A 409 -5.16 -18.43 17.62
CA VAL A 409 -4.20 -19.53 17.77
C VAL A 409 -3.34 -19.70 16.52
N LEU A 410 -3.94 -19.68 15.33
CA LEU A 410 -3.23 -19.82 14.03
C LEU A 410 -2.20 -18.72 13.77
N THR A 411 -2.45 -17.51 14.26
CA THR A 411 -1.53 -16.36 14.17
C THR A 411 -0.61 -16.24 15.38
N GLY A 412 -0.99 -16.81 16.52
CA GLY A 412 -0.34 -16.57 17.82
C GLY A 412 -0.64 -15.20 18.42
N TYR A 413 -1.66 -14.48 17.94
CA TYR A 413 -1.96 -13.08 18.31
C TYR A 413 -2.97 -12.95 19.45
N GLN A 414 -2.63 -13.59 20.57
CA GLN A 414 -3.43 -13.61 21.81
C GLN A 414 -3.63 -12.22 22.44
N GLY A 415 -2.75 -11.25 22.15
CA GLY A 415 -2.90 -9.86 22.57
C GLY A 415 -3.94 -9.07 21.79
N PHE A 416 -4.20 -9.43 20.53
CA PHE A 416 -5.36 -8.92 19.78
C PHE A 416 -6.64 -9.63 20.22
N VAL A 417 -6.62 -10.96 20.36
CA VAL A 417 -7.77 -11.73 20.90
C VAL A 417 -8.25 -11.14 22.22
N LYS A 418 -7.34 -10.92 23.18
CA LYS A 418 -7.68 -10.35 24.50
C LYS A 418 -8.37 -8.99 24.39
N ARG A 419 -7.81 -8.06 23.59
CA ARG A 419 -8.35 -6.69 23.48
C ARG A 419 -9.66 -6.65 22.73
N ILE A 420 -9.75 -7.36 21.61
CA ILE A 420 -10.97 -7.42 20.83
C ILE A 420 -12.10 -8.06 21.67
N SER A 421 -11.84 -9.12 22.45
CA SER A 421 -12.88 -9.76 23.27
C SER A 421 -13.31 -8.95 24.49
N ILE A 422 -12.37 -8.31 25.20
CA ILE A 422 -12.68 -7.54 26.42
C ILE A 422 -13.16 -6.13 26.07
N ASP A 423 -12.39 -5.42 25.24
CA ASP A 423 -12.51 -3.96 25.09
C ASP A 423 -13.47 -3.59 23.95
N LEU A 424 -13.63 -4.42 22.91
CA LEU A 424 -14.52 -4.12 21.78
C LEU A 424 -15.81 -4.94 21.84
N MET A 425 -15.69 -6.26 21.91
CA MET A 425 -16.83 -7.16 22.00
C MET A 425 -17.60 -6.91 23.30
N GLY A 426 -16.97 -7.04 24.47
CA GLY A 426 -17.63 -6.92 25.79
C GLY A 426 -18.70 -5.82 25.88
N PRO A 427 -18.36 -4.54 25.63
CA PRO A 427 -19.34 -3.45 25.61
C PRO A 427 -20.42 -3.61 24.53
N ILE A 428 -20.05 -3.93 23.29
CA ILE A 428 -20.98 -4.03 22.15
C ILE A 428 -22.01 -5.16 22.32
N TYR A 429 -21.67 -6.27 22.99
CA TYR A 429 -22.63 -7.34 23.30
C TYR A 429 -23.44 -7.08 24.58
N ALA A 430 -22.96 -6.25 25.51
CA ALA A 430 -23.70 -5.91 26.73
C ALA A 430 -25.02 -5.19 26.42
N ASP A 431 -25.04 -4.31 25.40
CA ASP A 431 -26.24 -3.58 24.94
C ASP A 431 -27.32 -4.49 24.28
N LYS A 432 -27.09 -5.80 24.17
CA LYS A 432 -28.05 -6.80 23.66
C LYS A 432 -28.63 -7.73 24.75
N ALA A 433 -28.18 -7.61 26.00
CA ALA A 433 -28.59 -8.44 27.13
C ALA A 433 -29.63 -7.74 28.03
#